data_AF-F0NFK5-F1
#
_entry.id   AF-F0NFK5-F1
#
_cell.length_a   1.000
_cell.length_b   1.000
_cell.length_c   1.000
_cell.angle_alpha   90.00
_cell.angle_beta   90.00
_cell.angle_gamma   90.00
#
_symmetry.space_group_name_H-M   'P 1'
#
loop_
_entity.id
_entity.type
_entity.pdbx_description
1 polymer ?
#
loop_
_entity_poly.entity_id
_entity_poly.type
_entity_poly.pdbx_seq_one_letter_code
_entity_poly.pdbx_strand_id
1 'polypeptide(L)'
;MIRKIYDKLAESHNEIKNQIYNIASYLRQEIQEKVNEFWTEYTRDNELSEICKFVAIDGGSFSKPMRIGIVYAVGAESVIGDNKGVKTLSEDGQIGIFKPGNDAQERISLLMEALELSLALRDGSKGDYILMDGSLNKKIGNKVDIQQISDEELKLVKNVDINSIISIKDERKMRDLLMLLNQFLVSRIIEQYDGKVLWISKTSRGRDLFGTDYPDITVFELFTEKRGFSKLIIKNIDIRKISEIPELEILRKMEYTTFYTRLDNGKRVVRIDMVGRVDEKIVKEIMDHLSGVSIKGYPFPLLKAHIDVRFSRMDREKIIKLMGSKLHKDIEWWPSQFY
;
A
#
# COMPACT_ATOMS: atom_id res chain seq x y z
N MET A 1 -3.41 -0.97 31.87
CA MET A 1 -2.76 -2.27 31.56
C MET A 1 -2.46 -2.97 32.88
N ILE A 2 -2.66 -4.29 32.97
CA ILE A 2 -2.54 -5.02 34.24
C ILE A 2 -1.05 -5.20 34.58
N ARG A 3 -0.61 -4.68 35.73
CA ARG A 3 0.79 -4.73 36.20
C ARG A 3 1.40 -6.13 36.15
N LYS A 4 0.63 -7.16 36.53
CA LYS A 4 1.03 -8.58 36.46
C LYS A 4 1.51 -9.04 35.08
N ILE A 5 1.10 -8.41 33.99
CA ILE A 5 1.58 -8.76 32.64
C ILE A 5 3.04 -8.33 32.46
N TYR A 6 3.42 -7.15 32.99
CA TYR A 6 4.81 -6.70 32.97
C TYR A 6 5.68 -7.55 33.88
N ASP A 7 5.17 -7.89 35.06
CA ASP A 7 5.88 -8.75 36.02
C ASP A 7 6.16 -10.12 35.38
N LYS A 8 5.14 -10.74 34.74
CA LYS A 8 5.31 -11.99 33.98
C LYS A 8 6.24 -11.87 32.78
N LEU A 9 6.22 -10.75 32.05
CA LEU A 9 7.15 -10.54 30.94
C LEU A 9 8.60 -10.47 31.42
N ALA A 10 8.84 -9.80 32.56
CA ALA A 10 10.15 -9.73 33.18
C ALA A 10 10.61 -11.11 33.68
N GLU A 11 9.70 -11.89 34.27
CA GLU A 11 9.94 -13.26 34.74
C GLU A 11 10.24 -14.24 33.60
N SER A 12 9.46 -14.20 32.50
CA SER A 12 9.62 -15.06 31.32
C SER A 12 10.60 -14.52 30.27
N HIS A 13 11.41 -13.50 30.60
CA HIS A 13 12.34 -12.87 29.64
C HIS A 13 13.30 -13.88 28.99
N ASN A 14 13.83 -14.82 29.79
CA ASN A 14 14.74 -15.85 29.29
C ASN A 14 14.02 -16.88 28.40
N GLU A 15 12.77 -17.22 28.69
CA GLU A 15 11.96 -18.12 27.87
C GLU A 15 11.67 -17.49 26.50
N ILE A 16 11.32 -16.20 26.47
CA ILE A 16 11.09 -15.46 25.23
C ILE A 16 12.38 -15.31 24.43
N LYS A 17 13.50 -15.00 25.10
CA LYS A 17 14.82 -14.99 24.44
C LYS A 17 15.14 -16.35 23.82
N ASN A 18 14.90 -17.44 24.54
CA ASN A 18 15.14 -18.79 24.02
C ASN A 18 14.27 -19.09 22.80
N GLN A 19 13.00 -18.66 22.78
CA GLN A 19 12.17 -18.76 21.58
C GLN A 19 12.77 -18.00 20.39
N ILE A 20 13.22 -16.76 20.60
CA ILE A 20 13.86 -15.94 19.56
C ILE A 20 15.16 -16.59 19.06
N TYR A 21 16.00 -17.09 19.97
CA TYR A 21 17.25 -17.76 19.61
C TYR A 21 16.99 -19.06 18.84
N ASN A 22 16.02 -19.87 19.27
CA ASN A 22 15.66 -21.11 18.58
C ASN A 22 15.16 -20.85 17.16
N ILE A 23 14.37 -19.79 16.97
CA ILE A 23 13.93 -19.34 15.65
C ILE A 23 15.14 -18.94 14.79
N ALA A 24 16.03 -18.11 15.34
CA ALA A 24 17.21 -17.64 14.62
C ALA A 24 18.19 -18.77 14.27
N SER A 25 18.39 -19.74 15.17
CA SER A 25 19.27 -20.90 14.94
C SER A 25 18.68 -21.87 13.92
N TYR A 26 17.37 -22.15 14.01
CA TYR A 26 16.65 -22.97 13.04
C TYR A 26 16.77 -22.37 11.64
N LEU A 27 16.45 -21.08 11.50
CA LEU A 27 16.57 -20.37 10.23
C LEU A 27 18.03 -20.39 9.74
N ARG A 28 19.02 -20.10 10.59
CA ARG A 28 20.42 -20.09 10.16
C ARG A 28 20.87 -21.43 9.56
N GLN A 29 20.46 -22.56 10.13
CA GLN A 29 20.82 -23.87 9.59
C GLN A 29 20.11 -24.18 8.26
N GLU A 30 18.85 -23.74 8.10
CA GLU A 30 18.03 -24.08 6.94
C GLU A 30 18.31 -23.22 5.71
N ILE A 31 18.64 -21.93 5.90
CA ILE A 31 18.61 -20.95 4.80
C ILE A 31 19.88 -20.13 4.61
N GLN A 32 20.92 -20.24 5.44
CA GLN A 32 22.11 -19.38 5.31
C GLN A 32 22.79 -19.50 3.93
N GLU A 33 22.91 -20.71 3.39
CA GLU A 33 23.48 -20.94 2.06
C GLU A 33 22.59 -20.33 0.96
N LYS A 34 21.27 -20.54 1.06
CA LYS A 34 20.28 -19.99 0.12
C LYS A 34 20.24 -18.47 0.14
N VAL A 35 20.43 -17.84 1.30
CA VAL A 35 20.46 -16.37 1.42
C VAL A 35 21.62 -15.81 0.60
N ASN A 36 22.81 -16.41 0.70
CA ASN A 36 23.97 -15.98 -0.07
C ASN A 36 23.79 -16.23 -1.58
N GLU A 37 23.07 -17.29 -1.96
CA GLU A 37 22.72 -17.56 -3.37
C GLU A 37 21.69 -16.55 -3.91
N PHE A 38 20.72 -16.15 -3.08
CA PHE A 38 19.60 -15.33 -3.50
C PHE A 38 19.80 -13.84 -3.28
N TRP A 39 20.91 -13.41 -2.69
CA TRP A 39 21.20 -11.99 -2.45
C TRP A 39 22.43 -11.54 -3.24
N THR A 40 22.22 -10.58 -4.13
CA THR A 40 23.28 -9.93 -4.88
C THR A 40 23.62 -8.61 -4.20
N GLU A 41 24.81 -8.54 -3.59
CA GLU A 41 25.34 -7.27 -3.09
C GLU A 41 25.58 -6.31 -4.26
N TYR A 42 25.19 -5.04 -4.07
CA TYR A 42 25.34 -4.02 -5.09
C TYR A 42 25.84 -2.71 -4.49
N THR A 43 27.10 -2.40 -4.80
CA THR A 43 27.67 -1.09 -4.53
C THR A 43 27.44 -0.21 -5.75
N ARG A 44 27.08 1.06 -5.51
CA ARG A 44 26.87 2.00 -6.61
C ARG A 44 28.22 2.27 -7.28
N ASP A 45 28.28 2.00 -8.59
CA ASP A 45 29.52 2.18 -9.36
C ASP A 45 29.68 3.61 -9.91
N ASN A 46 28.61 4.38 -10.06
CA ASN A 46 28.63 5.70 -10.72
C ASN A 46 27.88 6.80 -9.96
N GLU A 47 28.34 8.05 -10.10
CA GLU A 47 27.52 9.22 -9.80
C GLU A 47 26.35 9.30 -10.79
N LEU A 48 25.13 9.46 -10.28
CA LEU A 48 23.92 9.60 -11.10
C LEU A 48 24.06 10.84 -12.01
N SER A 49 24.24 10.64 -13.31
CA SER A 49 24.34 11.74 -14.28
C SER A 49 22.98 12.34 -14.64
N GLU A 50 21.89 11.60 -14.45
CA GLU A 50 20.53 11.99 -14.86
C GLU A 50 19.59 12.23 -13.66
N ILE A 51 18.82 13.31 -13.76
CA ILE A 51 17.77 13.64 -12.79
C ILE A 51 16.57 12.76 -13.09
N CYS A 52 16.29 11.81 -12.20
CA CYS A 52 15.10 10.97 -12.25
C CYS A 52 14.04 11.51 -11.28
N LYS A 53 12.83 11.74 -11.78
CA LYS A 53 11.68 12.24 -11.02
C LYS A 53 10.75 11.11 -10.64
N PHE A 54 10.36 11.09 -9.38
CA PHE A 54 9.41 10.14 -8.84
C PHE A 54 8.12 10.86 -8.46
N VAL A 55 6.98 10.32 -8.87
CA VAL A 55 5.68 10.69 -8.31
C VAL A 55 5.27 9.60 -7.32
N ALA A 56 5.29 9.93 -6.03
CA ALA A 56 4.92 9.04 -4.96
C ALA A 56 3.48 9.31 -4.51
N ILE A 57 2.71 8.25 -4.31
CA ILE A 57 1.33 8.32 -3.85
C ILE A 57 1.16 7.45 -2.62
N ASP A 58 0.52 8.00 -1.60
CA ASP A 58 0.06 7.26 -0.42
C ASP A 58 -1.30 7.82 0.04
N GLY A 59 -2.02 7.02 0.83
CA GLY A 59 -3.34 7.34 1.35
C GLY A 59 -3.44 7.12 2.85
N GLY A 60 -4.35 7.89 3.45
CA GLY A 60 -4.68 7.80 4.85
C GLY A 60 -6.19 7.68 5.02
N SER A 61 -6.59 6.94 6.05
CA SER A 61 -8.00 6.85 6.42
C SER A 61 -8.19 6.81 7.93
N PHE A 62 -9.37 7.25 8.34
CA PHE A 62 -9.85 7.21 9.69
C PHE A 62 -11.33 6.87 9.71
N SER A 63 -11.74 6.16 10.73
CA SER A 63 -13.13 5.81 10.97
C SER A 63 -13.43 5.82 12.48
N LYS A 64 -14.66 6.20 12.82
CA LYS A 64 -15.16 6.15 14.19
C LYS A 64 -16.62 5.71 14.19
N PRO A 65 -16.95 4.58 14.82
CA PRO A 65 -18.33 4.22 15.12
C PRO A 65 -18.95 5.23 16.07
N MET A 66 -20.12 5.75 15.69
CA MET A 66 -20.92 6.72 16.43
C MET A 66 -22.40 6.37 16.28
N ARG A 67 -23.29 7.01 17.06
CA ARG A 67 -24.73 6.73 16.96
C ARG A 67 -25.34 7.13 15.61
N ILE A 68 -24.77 8.15 14.96
CA ILE A 68 -25.19 8.58 13.61
C ILE A 68 -24.75 7.61 12.51
N GLY A 69 -23.80 6.71 12.80
CA GLY A 69 -23.17 5.84 11.81
C GLY A 69 -21.66 5.74 12.00
N ILE A 70 -20.97 5.35 10.95
CA ILE A 70 -19.51 5.31 10.90
C ILE A 70 -19.03 6.62 10.28
N VAL A 71 -18.59 7.56 11.11
CA VAL A 71 -17.93 8.79 10.63
C VAL A 71 -16.58 8.39 10.08
N TYR A 72 -16.27 8.81 8.86
CA TYR A 72 -15.01 8.50 8.21
C TYR A 72 -14.37 9.74 7.60
N ALA A 73 -13.05 9.66 7.44
CA ALA A 73 -12.27 10.57 6.62
C ALA A 73 -11.26 9.75 5.82
N VAL A 74 -11.13 10.06 4.54
CA VAL A 74 -10.15 9.49 3.64
C VAL A 74 -9.40 10.62 2.96
N GLY A 75 -8.12 10.41 2.70
CA GLY A 75 -7.30 11.34 1.94
C GLY A 75 -6.20 10.60 1.19
N ALA A 76 -5.79 11.12 0.05
CA ALA A 76 -4.65 10.67 -0.71
C ALA A 76 -3.84 11.88 -1.17
N GLU A 77 -2.53 11.71 -1.28
CA GLU A 77 -1.62 12.76 -1.72
C GLU A 77 -0.66 12.21 -2.78
N SER A 78 -0.39 13.00 -3.82
CA SER A 78 0.72 12.74 -4.74
C SER A 78 1.83 13.77 -4.54
N VAL A 79 3.06 13.27 -4.41
CA VAL A 79 4.27 14.04 -4.14
C VAL A 79 5.26 13.78 -5.26
N ILE A 80 5.72 14.83 -5.93
CA ILE A 80 6.85 14.70 -6.87
C ILE A 80 8.17 14.98 -6.16
N GLY A 81 9.17 14.17 -6.43
CA GLY A 81 10.49 14.34 -5.86
C GLY A 81 11.62 13.88 -6.78
N ASP A 82 12.73 14.59 -6.70
CA ASP A 82 14.00 14.27 -7.34
C ASP A 82 15.16 14.58 -6.38
N ASN A 83 16.39 14.58 -6.88
CA ASN A 83 17.58 14.91 -6.09
C ASN A 83 17.66 16.39 -5.66
N LYS A 84 16.81 17.28 -6.19
CA LYS A 84 16.79 18.72 -5.85
C LYS A 84 15.74 19.05 -4.80
N GLY A 85 14.69 18.24 -4.67
CA GLY A 85 13.70 18.45 -3.63
C GLY A 85 12.43 17.64 -3.83
N VAL A 86 11.48 17.86 -2.91
CA VAL A 86 10.15 17.24 -2.95
C VAL A 86 9.08 18.31 -2.83
N LYS A 87 7.96 18.13 -3.55
CA LYS A 87 6.79 18.99 -3.44
C LYS A 87 5.52 18.17 -3.62
N THR A 88 4.48 18.54 -2.88
CA THR A 88 3.13 18.02 -3.09
C THR A 88 2.62 18.55 -4.44
N LEU A 89 2.06 17.65 -5.26
CA LEU A 89 1.41 18.01 -6.52
C LEU A 89 -0.08 18.23 -6.31
N SER A 90 -0.68 17.41 -5.46
CA SER A 90 -2.11 17.12 -5.49
C SER A 90 -2.53 16.47 -4.18
N GLU A 91 -3.61 16.96 -3.62
CA GLU A 91 -4.33 16.34 -2.51
C GLU A 91 -5.75 16.01 -2.98
N ASP A 92 -6.29 14.91 -2.47
CA ASP A 92 -7.70 14.54 -2.66
C ASP A 92 -8.22 13.92 -1.37
N GLY A 93 -9.50 14.11 -1.05
CA GLY A 93 -10.03 13.63 0.21
C GLY A 93 -11.52 13.89 0.41
N GLN A 94 -12.09 13.09 1.30
CA GLN A 94 -13.51 13.13 1.60
C GLN A 94 -13.77 12.81 3.07
N ILE A 95 -14.73 13.51 3.65
CA ILE A 95 -15.28 13.24 4.98
C ILE A 95 -16.75 12.87 4.79
N GLY A 96 -17.21 11.83 5.48
CA GLY A 96 -18.58 11.36 5.34
C GLY A 96 -19.07 10.52 6.51
N ILE A 97 -20.29 10.01 6.36
CA ILE A 97 -20.92 9.10 7.30
C ILE A 97 -21.42 7.89 6.51
N PHE A 98 -20.93 6.70 6.82
CA PHE A 98 -21.57 5.47 6.39
C PHE A 98 -22.60 5.01 7.39
N LYS A 99 -23.62 4.31 6.91
CA LYS A 99 -24.51 3.54 7.79
C LYS A 99 -23.68 2.50 8.57
N PRO A 100 -24.11 2.14 9.80
CA PRO A 100 -23.53 1.01 10.51
C PRO A 100 -23.57 -0.26 9.63
N GLY A 101 -22.48 -1.01 9.64
CA GLY A 101 -22.33 -2.21 8.82
C GLY A 101 -21.00 -2.91 9.06
N ASN A 102 -20.95 -4.20 8.73
CA ASN A 102 -19.79 -5.06 9.02
C ASN A 102 -18.58 -4.73 8.13
N ASP A 103 -18.82 -4.27 6.91
CA ASP A 103 -17.81 -4.03 5.90
C ASP A 103 -17.36 -2.56 5.89
N ALA A 104 -17.78 -1.74 6.87
CA ALA A 104 -17.55 -0.29 6.85
C ALA A 104 -16.06 0.07 6.80
N GLN A 105 -15.20 -0.66 7.53
CA GLN A 105 -13.75 -0.44 7.51
C GLN A 105 -13.14 -0.81 6.15
N GLU A 106 -13.63 -1.88 5.53
CA GLU A 106 -13.16 -2.33 4.23
C GLU A 106 -13.55 -1.34 3.14
N ARG A 107 -14.81 -0.85 3.13
CA ARG A 107 -15.24 0.21 2.20
C ARG A 107 -14.44 1.49 2.33
N ILE A 108 -14.10 1.91 3.56
CA ILE A 108 -13.26 3.09 3.80
C ILE A 108 -11.84 2.86 3.24
N SER A 109 -11.29 1.66 3.45
CA SER A 109 -9.95 1.30 2.92
C SER A 109 -9.95 1.25 1.39
N LEU A 110 -10.97 0.64 0.78
CA LEU A 110 -11.12 0.57 -0.68
C LEU A 110 -11.32 1.96 -1.29
N LEU A 111 -12.08 2.84 -0.63
CA LEU A 111 -12.26 4.22 -1.06
C LEU A 111 -10.94 5.01 -1.02
N MET A 112 -10.16 4.86 0.05
CA MET A 112 -8.82 5.45 0.15
C MET A 112 -7.92 4.96 -1.00
N GLU A 113 -7.91 3.65 -1.27
CA GLU A 113 -7.17 3.06 -2.39
C GLU A 113 -7.66 3.62 -3.75
N ALA A 114 -8.96 3.84 -3.94
CA ALA A 114 -9.50 4.44 -5.16
C ALA A 114 -8.97 5.86 -5.39
N LEU A 115 -8.85 6.66 -4.33
CA LEU A 115 -8.28 8.01 -4.40
C LEU A 115 -6.79 7.96 -4.77
N GLU A 116 -6.01 7.08 -4.15
CA GLU A 116 -4.59 6.90 -4.48
C GLU A 116 -4.39 6.51 -5.95
N LEU A 117 -5.14 5.51 -6.43
CA LEU A 117 -5.04 5.03 -7.81
C LEU A 117 -5.50 6.12 -8.81
N SER A 118 -6.51 6.91 -8.46
CA SER A 118 -6.95 8.05 -9.27
C SER A 118 -5.88 9.14 -9.35
N LEU A 119 -5.15 9.42 -8.26
CA LEU A 119 -4.01 10.33 -8.26
C LEU A 119 -2.85 9.81 -9.11
N ALA A 120 -2.60 8.50 -9.12
CA ALA A 120 -1.60 7.90 -9.99
C ALA A 120 -1.93 8.12 -11.49
N LEU A 121 -3.20 7.99 -11.88
CA LEU A 121 -3.64 8.34 -13.24
C LEU A 121 -3.52 9.84 -13.54
N ARG A 122 -3.86 10.70 -12.55
CA ARG A 122 -3.85 12.16 -12.69
C ARG A 122 -2.44 12.74 -12.84
N ASP A 123 -1.51 12.30 -12.01
CA ASP A 123 -0.20 12.94 -11.84
C ASP A 123 0.97 12.06 -12.28
N GLY A 124 0.75 10.77 -12.53
CA GLY A 124 1.82 9.81 -12.83
C GLY A 124 2.69 10.20 -14.03
N SER A 125 2.09 10.83 -15.05
CA SER A 125 2.81 11.31 -16.25
C SER A 125 3.80 12.45 -15.98
N LYS A 126 3.79 13.04 -14.79
CA LYS A 126 4.73 14.12 -14.40
C LYS A 126 6.08 13.59 -13.90
N GLY A 127 6.19 12.29 -13.63
CA GLY A 127 7.43 11.63 -13.22
C GLY A 127 7.90 10.60 -14.23
N ASP A 128 9.15 10.16 -14.05
CA ASP A 128 9.73 9.06 -14.81
C ASP A 128 9.24 7.71 -14.26
N TYR A 129 9.06 7.65 -12.93
CA TYR A 129 8.47 6.52 -12.21
C TYR A 129 7.37 6.95 -11.25
N ILE A 130 6.41 6.04 -11.05
CA ILE A 130 5.34 6.17 -10.06
C ILE A 130 5.65 5.25 -8.89
N LEU A 131 5.66 5.78 -7.67
CA LEU A 131 5.85 5.00 -6.45
C LEU A 131 4.49 4.84 -5.75
N MET A 132 4.01 3.61 -5.65
CA MET A 132 2.76 3.29 -4.94
C MET A 132 3.10 2.60 -3.61
N ASP A 133 2.51 3.05 -2.48
CA ASP A 133 2.64 2.30 -1.23
C ASP A 133 1.69 1.09 -1.23
N GLY A 134 2.28 -0.09 -1.02
CA GLY A 134 1.59 -1.37 -1.05
C GLY A 134 1.95 -2.24 -2.26
N SER A 135 1.77 -3.54 -2.11
CA SER A 135 2.02 -4.54 -3.16
C SER A 135 0.92 -4.54 -4.21
N LEU A 136 1.27 -4.81 -5.47
CA LEU A 136 0.34 -4.91 -6.60
C LEU A 136 -0.83 -5.86 -6.30
N ASN A 137 -0.53 -7.06 -5.78
CA ASN A 137 -1.54 -8.08 -5.46
C ASN A 137 -2.55 -7.66 -4.38
N LYS A 138 -2.20 -6.72 -3.50
CA LYS A 138 -3.15 -6.16 -2.51
C LYS A 138 -4.06 -5.12 -3.17
N LYS A 139 -3.50 -4.23 -4.00
CA LYS A 139 -4.25 -3.18 -4.70
C LYS A 139 -5.25 -3.73 -5.72
N ILE A 140 -4.98 -4.90 -6.30
CA ILE A 140 -5.94 -5.63 -7.15
C ILE A 140 -7.11 -6.21 -6.33
N GLY A 141 -6.94 -6.51 -5.04
CA GLY A 141 -7.99 -7.08 -4.21
C GLY A 141 -8.37 -8.52 -4.58
N ASN A 142 -9.66 -8.85 -4.41
CA ASN A 142 -10.25 -10.15 -4.69
C ASN A 142 -11.29 -10.06 -5.82
N LYS A 143 -11.69 -11.21 -6.36
CA LYS A 143 -12.70 -11.28 -7.42
C LYS A 143 -14.06 -10.85 -6.89
N VAL A 144 -14.75 -10.04 -7.68
CA VAL A 144 -16.12 -9.62 -7.43
C VAL A 144 -17.08 -10.47 -8.26
N ASP A 145 -18.22 -10.83 -7.67
CA ASP A 145 -19.32 -11.49 -8.39
C ASP A 145 -20.08 -10.46 -9.24
N ILE A 146 -19.73 -10.41 -10.52
CA ILE A 146 -20.30 -9.44 -11.47
C ILE A 146 -21.78 -9.68 -11.78
N GLN A 147 -22.32 -10.87 -11.47
CA GLN A 147 -23.73 -11.19 -11.76
C GLN A 147 -24.72 -10.32 -10.96
N GLN A 148 -24.24 -9.76 -9.84
CA GLN A 148 -25.04 -8.89 -8.96
C GLN A 148 -24.92 -7.40 -9.34
N ILE A 149 -24.11 -7.06 -10.34
CA ILE A 149 -23.83 -5.69 -10.78
C ILE A 149 -24.60 -5.42 -12.07
N SER A 150 -25.43 -4.38 -12.06
CA SER A 150 -26.15 -3.94 -13.26
C SER A 150 -25.26 -3.14 -14.21
N ASP A 151 -25.67 -3.01 -15.47
CA ASP A 151 -24.95 -2.21 -16.47
C ASP A 151 -24.82 -0.73 -16.06
N GLU A 152 -25.82 -0.17 -15.37
CA GLU A 152 -25.77 1.21 -14.86
C GLU A 152 -24.70 1.38 -13.78
N GLU A 153 -24.55 0.40 -12.90
CA GLU A 153 -23.53 0.41 -11.86
C GLU A 153 -22.14 0.16 -12.43
N LEU A 154 -22.04 -0.70 -13.44
CA LEU A 154 -20.79 -0.90 -14.16
C LEU A 154 -20.34 0.39 -14.88
N LYS A 155 -21.27 1.22 -15.37
CA LYS A 155 -20.94 2.55 -15.92
C LYS A 155 -20.34 3.48 -14.86
N LEU A 156 -20.76 3.38 -13.59
CA LEU A 156 -20.16 4.18 -12.51
C LEU A 156 -18.67 3.86 -12.35
N VAL A 157 -18.31 2.56 -12.42
CA VAL A 157 -16.91 2.13 -12.39
C VAL A 157 -16.13 2.67 -13.58
N LYS A 158 -16.65 2.51 -14.80
CA LYS A 158 -15.99 2.96 -16.03
C LYS A 158 -15.78 4.47 -16.08
N ASN A 159 -16.72 5.23 -15.52
CA ASN A 159 -16.65 6.69 -15.44
C ASN A 159 -15.88 7.20 -14.20
N VAL A 160 -15.41 6.30 -13.33
CA VAL A 160 -14.74 6.65 -12.06
C VAL A 160 -15.63 7.55 -11.19
N ASP A 161 -16.95 7.28 -11.15
CA ASP A 161 -17.92 8.06 -10.39
C ASP A 161 -17.98 7.58 -8.92
N ILE A 162 -16.95 7.96 -8.16
CA ILE A 162 -16.81 7.64 -6.74
C ILE A 162 -18.00 8.15 -5.92
N ASN A 163 -18.52 9.34 -6.22
CA ASN A 163 -19.61 9.95 -5.47
C ASN A 163 -20.91 9.15 -5.60
N SER A 164 -21.22 8.69 -6.81
CA SER A 164 -22.38 7.84 -7.04
C SER A 164 -22.21 6.46 -6.41
N ILE A 165 -21.01 5.85 -6.46
CA ILE A 165 -20.72 4.57 -5.79
C ILE A 165 -20.93 4.68 -4.26
N ILE A 166 -20.42 5.75 -3.64
CA ILE A 166 -20.57 6.02 -2.20
C ILE A 166 -22.04 6.22 -1.79
N SER A 167 -22.88 6.67 -2.72
CA SER A 167 -24.31 6.91 -2.48
C SER A 167 -25.15 5.63 -2.49
N ILE A 168 -24.57 4.48 -2.83
CA ILE A 168 -25.26 3.20 -2.87
C ILE A 168 -25.67 2.75 -1.47
N LYS A 169 -26.95 2.37 -1.34
CA LYS A 169 -27.56 2.02 -0.05
C LYS A 169 -27.18 0.62 0.44
N ASP A 170 -26.95 -0.32 -0.49
CA ASP A 170 -26.58 -1.70 -0.14
C ASP A 170 -25.09 -1.76 0.18
N GLU A 171 -24.80 -2.30 1.37
CA GLU A 171 -23.46 -2.36 1.92
C GLU A 171 -22.50 -3.21 1.09
N ARG A 172 -22.93 -4.43 0.75
CA ARG A 172 -22.11 -5.40 0.02
C ARG A 172 -21.88 -4.90 -1.40
N LYS A 173 -22.92 -4.34 -2.01
CA LYS A 173 -22.84 -3.79 -3.37
C LYS A 173 -21.88 -2.61 -3.46
N MET A 174 -21.90 -1.69 -2.49
CA MET A 174 -20.94 -0.59 -2.44
C MET A 174 -19.51 -1.11 -2.29
N ARG A 175 -19.26 -2.09 -1.41
CA ARG A 175 -17.93 -2.71 -1.25
C ARG A 175 -17.47 -3.33 -2.57
N ASP A 176 -18.32 -4.13 -3.19
CA ASP A 176 -18.01 -4.86 -4.42
C ASP A 176 -17.74 -3.90 -5.60
N LEU A 177 -18.46 -2.79 -5.70
CA LEU A 177 -18.20 -1.76 -6.70
C LEU A 177 -16.90 -1.00 -6.45
N LEU A 178 -16.53 -0.72 -5.20
CA LEU A 178 -15.23 -0.14 -4.88
C LEU A 178 -14.07 -1.11 -5.19
N MET A 179 -14.23 -2.40 -4.92
CA MET A 179 -13.25 -3.42 -5.31
C MET A 179 -13.09 -3.46 -6.83
N LEU A 180 -14.21 -3.46 -7.58
CA LEU A 180 -14.19 -3.46 -9.04
C LEU A 180 -13.56 -2.17 -9.59
N LEU A 181 -13.83 -1.03 -8.95
CA LEU A 181 -13.20 0.25 -9.28
C LEU A 181 -11.68 0.19 -9.09
N ASN A 182 -11.18 -0.36 -7.98
CA ASN A 182 -9.74 -0.49 -7.75
C ASN A 182 -9.09 -1.40 -8.81
N GLN A 183 -9.72 -2.51 -9.18
CA GLN A 183 -9.25 -3.37 -10.28
C GLN A 183 -9.20 -2.60 -11.60
N PHE A 184 -10.25 -1.84 -11.92
CA PHE A 184 -10.31 -1.03 -13.12
C PHE A 184 -9.22 0.04 -13.14
N LEU A 185 -9.01 0.77 -12.04
CA LEU A 185 -7.98 1.80 -11.96
C LEU A 185 -6.57 1.19 -12.07
N VAL A 186 -6.29 0.05 -11.43
CA VAL A 186 -5.01 -0.68 -11.60
C VAL A 186 -4.82 -1.09 -13.06
N SER A 187 -5.86 -1.60 -13.71
CA SER A 187 -5.83 -1.95 -15.15
C SER A 187 -5.42 -0.75 -16.00
N ARG A 188 -6.04 0.42 -15.77
CA ARG A 188 -5.73 1.66 -16.48
C ARG A 188 -4.32 2.17 -16.21
N ILE A 189 -3.85 2.09 -14.97
CA ILE A 189 -2.49 2.47 -14.59
C ILE A 189 -1.46 1.60 -15.33
N ILE A 190 -1.69 0.28 -15.37
CA ILE A 190 -0.79 -0.65 -16.06
C ILE A 190 -0.81 -0.40 -17.57
N GLU A 191 -1.99 -0.21 -18.16
CA GLU A 191 -2.11 0.12 -19.58
C GLU A 191 -1.39 1.43 -19.96
N GLN A 192 -1.45 2.44 -19.10
CA GLN A 192 -0.89 3.76 -19.37
C GLN A 192 0.60 3.90 -19.06
N TYR A 193 1.08 3.24 -17.99
CA TYR A 193 2.43 3.46 -17.45
C TYR A 193 3.32 2.22 -17.51
N ASP A 194 2.77 1.04 -17.79
CA ASP A 194 3.50 -0.23 -17.96
C ASP A 194 4.54 -0.45 -16.84
N GLY A 195 5.80 -0.77 -17.20
CA GLY A 195 6.90 -1.00 -16.26
C GLY A 195 7.41 0.23 -15.49
N LYS A 196 6.72 1.38 -15.53
CA LYS A 196 7.12 2.60 -14.79
C LYS A 196 6.52 2.71 -13.39
N VAL A 197 5.67 1.76 -13.00
CA VAL A 197 5.03 1.75 -11.68
C VAL A 197 5.76 0.80 -10.73
N LEU A 198 6.31 1.37 -9.66
CA LEU A 198 6.98 0.66 -8.58
C LEU A 198 6.02 0.51 -7.40
N TRP A 199 5.53 -0.71 -7.18
CA TRP A 199 4.66 -1.04 -6.04
C TRP A 199 5.52 -1.43 -4.85
N ILE A 200 5.75 -0.50 -3.93
CA ILE A 200 6.73 -0.63 -2.85
C ILE A 200 6.02 -1.01 -1.56
N SER A 201 6.50 -2.04 -0.85
CA SER A 201 5.97 -2.43 0.45
C SER A 201 7.05 -2.67 1.51
N LYS A 202 6.86 -2.07 2.68
CA LYS A 202 7.70 -2.25 3.89
C LYS A 202 7.49 -3.61 4.56
N THR A 203 6.37 -4.27 4.26
CA THR A 203 6.00 -5.56 4.84
C THR A 203 5.47 -6.47 3.74
N SER A 204 5.92 -7.71 3.72
CA SER A 204 5.47 -8.75 2.79
C SER A 204 5.21 -10.04 3.57
N ARG A 205 4.27 -10.85 3.09
CA ARG A 205 4.05 -12.24 3.56
C ARG A 205 4.52 -13.27 2.53
N GLY A 206 5.20 -12.82 1.47
CA GLY A 206 5.75 -13.69 0.41
C GLY A 206 6.77 -14.66 0.98
N ARG A 207 6.77 -15.88 0.44
CA ARG A 207 7.65 -17.00 0.78
C ARG A 207 8.17 -17.68 -0.50
N ASP A 208 8.20 -16.91 -1.58
CA ASP A 208 8.42 -17.41 -2.94
C ASP A 208 9.88 -17.89 -3.11
N LEU A 209 10.82 -17.33 -2.36
CA LEU A 209 12.24 -17.69 -2.43
C LEU A 209 12.61 -18.79 -1.45
N PHE A 210 12.26 -18.63 -0.17
CA PHE A 210 12.77 -19.52 0.88
C PHE A 210 11.78 -20.62 1.28
N GLY A 211 10.48 -20.43 1.06
CA GLY A 211 9.46 -21.42 1.42
C GLY A 211 9.33 -21.70 2.93
N THR A 212 9.91 -20.86 3.79
CA THR A 212 9.92 -21.06 5.25
C THR A 212 8.66 -20.53 5.93
N ASP A 213 8.49 -20.85 7.22
CA ASP A 213 7.43 -20.25 8.04
C ASP A 213 7.53 -18.71 8.13
N TYR A 214 8.71 -18.15 7.91
CA TYR A 214 8.95 -16.71 7.92
C TYR A 214 8.89 -16.11 6.51
N PRO A 215 8.43 -14.86 6.35
CA PRO A 215 8.44 -14.18 5.06
C PRO A 215 9.86 -13.91 4.53
N ASP A 216 10.03 -13.92 3.21
CA ASP A 216 11.32 -13.70 2.55
C ASP A 216 11.95 -12.35 2.96
N ILE A 217 11.13 -11.30 3.14
CA ILE A 217 11.61 -9.98 3.58
C ILE A 217 12.25 -10.03 4.97
N THR A 218 11.70 -10.83 5.89
CA THR A 218 12.23 -11.01 7.25
C THR A 218 13.52 -11.81 7.21
N VAL A 219 13.58 -12.83 6.35
CA VAL A 219 14.80 -13.59 6.11
C VAL A 219 15.93 -12.67 5.64
N PHE A 220 15.72 -11.86 4.60
CA PHE A 220 16.75 -10.92 4.14
C PHE A 220 17.15 -9.91 5.21
N GLU A 221 16.22 -9.40 6.00
CA GLU A 221 16.56 -8.48 7.10
C GLU A 221 17.43 -9.11 8.19
N LEU A 222 17.24 -10.40 8.48
CA LEU A 222 18.01 -11.11 9.51
C LEU A 222 19.40 -11.57 9.05
N PHE A 223 19.53 -11.96 7.78
CA PHE A 223 20.71 -12.67 7.28
C PHE A 223 21.56 -11.89 6.27
N THR A 224 21.16 -10.66 5.92
CA THR A 224 21.94 -9.77 5.05
C THR A 224 22.03 -8.37 5.65
N GLU A 225 23.14 -7.68 5.45
CA GLU A 225 23.35 -6.32 5.96
C GLU A 225 23.60 -5.31 4.83
N LYS A 226 24.32 -5.72 3.78
CA LYS A 226 24.75 -4.83 2.71
C LYS A 226 23.61 -4.45 1.76
N ARG A 227 23.76 -3.29 1.13
CA ARG A 227 22.96 -2.82 -0.01
C ARG A 227 23.00 -3.88 -1.11
N GLY A 228 21.85 -4.14 -1.72
CA GLY A 228 21.71 -5.23 -2.68
C GLY A 228 20.28 -5.50 -3.05
N PHE A 229 20.08 -6.55 -3.83
CA PHE A 229 18.76 -7.01 -4.25
C PHE A 229 18.70 -8.54 -4.25
N SER A 230 17.48 -9.07 -4.13
CA SER A 230 17.24 -10.48 -4.21
C SER A 230 17.22 -11.00 -5.64
N LYS A 231 17.32 -12.31 -5.80
CA LYS A 231 16.89 -13.03 -7.00
C LYS A 231 15.49 -12.57 -7.43
N LEU A 232 15.31 -12.42 -8.73
CA LEU A 232 14.08 -11.92 -9.35
C LEU A 232 13.03 -13.03 -9.41
N ILE A 233 11.79 -12.68 -9.09
CA ILE A 233 10.67 -13.62 -9.02
C ILE A 233 9.63 -13.18 -10.05
N ILE A 234 9.47 -13.97 -11.11
CA ILE A 234 8.43 -13.72 -12.12
C ILE A 234 7.14 -14.39 -11.65
N LYS A 235 6.07 -13.61 -11.56
CA LYS A 235 4.77 -14.05 -11.06
C LYS A 235 3.67 -13.67 -12.04
N ASN A 236 2.63 -14.49 -12.09
CA ASN A 236 1.40 -14.14 -12.78
C ASN A 236 0.41 -13.52 -11.79
N ILE A 237 -0.44 -12.63 -12.28
CA ILE A 237 -1.62 -12.22 -11.52
C ILE A 237 -2.55 -13.43 -11.38
N ASP A 238 -3.01 -13.73 -10.17
CA ASP A 238 -3.93 -14.85 -9.95
C ASP A 238 -5.28 -14.53 -10.58
N ILE A 239 -5.60 -15.20 -11.68
CA ILE A 239 -6.84 -15.01 -12.44
C ILE A 239 -8.10 -15.19 -11.58
N ARG A 240 -8.02 -15.99 -10.51
CA ARG A 240 -9.14 -16.20 -9.57
C ARG A 240 -9.47 -14.96 -8.75
N LYS A 241 -8.60 -13.95 -8.74
CA LYS A 241 -8.82 -12.64 -8.11
C LYS A 241 -9.40 -11.60 -9.07
N ILE A 242 -9.39 -11.84 -10.37
CA ILE A 242 -9.79 -10.83 -11.35
C ILE A 242 -11.26 -11.00 -11.69
N SER A 243 -12.01 -9.90 -11.67
CA SER A 243 -13.42 -9.89 -12.07
C SER A 243 -13.56 -10.11 -13.59
N GLU A 244 -14.69 -10.63 -14.04
CA GLU A 244 -14.90 -11.08 -15.43
C GLU A 244 -15.51 -9.98 -16.32
N ILE A 245 -14.83 -8.83 -16.43
CA ILE A 245 -15.22 -7.75 -17.35
C ILE A 245 -14.13 -7.48 -18.40
N PRO A 246 -14.50 -7.04 -19.63
CA PRO A 246 -13.54 -6.85 -20.73
C PRO A 246 -12.35 -5.95 -20.39
N GLU A 247 -12.58 -4.90 -19.61
CA GLU A 247 -11.56 -3.91 -19.23
C GLU A 247 -10.48 -4.47 -18.30
N LEU A 248 -10.68 -5.65 -17.70
CA LEU A 248 -9.72 -6.31 -16.83
C LEU A 248 -8.96 -7.45 -17.50
N GLU A 249 -9.25 -7.75 -18.78
CA GLU A 249 -8.58 -8.82 -19.52
C GLU A 249 -7.05 -8.62 -19.61
N ILE A 250 -6.60 -7.37 -19.64
CA ILE A 250 -5.17 -7.05 -19.59
C ILE A 250 -4.53 -7.61 -18.31
N LEU A 251 -5.16 -7.44 -17.14
CA LEU A 251 -4.63 -7.94 -15.86
C LEU A 251 -4.50 -9.46 -15.83
N ARG A 252 -5.37 -10.19 -16.52
CA ARG A 252 -5.38 -11.67 -16.53
C ARG A 252 -4.17 -12.28 -17.24
N LYS A 253 -3.57 -11.53 -18.17
CA LYS A 253 -2.45 -12.00 -19.01
C LYS A 253 -1.11 -11.44 -18.57
N MET A 254 -1.09 -10.60 -17.54
CA MET A 254 0.12 -9.90 -17.12
C MET A 254 0.97 -10.74 -16.17
N GLU A 255 2.26 -10.76 -16.48
CA GLU A 255 3.32 -11.15 -15.56
C GLU A 255 3.86 -9.90 -14.86
N TYR A 256 4.33 -10.06 -13.63
CA TYR A 256 5.04 -9.03 -12.89
C TYR A 256 6.27 -9.62 -12.22
N THR A 257 7.33 -8.82 -12.10
CA THR A 257 8.55 -9.18 -11.40
C THR A 257 8.50 -8.64 -9.98
N THR A 258 8.71 -9.51 -8.99
CA THR A 258 8.95 -9.14 -7.60
C THR A 258 10.44 -9.27 -7.29
N PHE A 259 11.00 -8.28 -6.63
CA PHE A 259 12.32 -8.39 -6.01
C PHE A 259 12.34 -7.64 -4.66
N TYR A 260 13.24 -8.07 -3.79
CA TYR A 260 13.52 -7.41 -2.52
C TYR A 260 14.79 -6.60 -2.66
N THR A 261 14.84 -5.40 -2.11
CA THR A 261 16.04 -4.56 -2.17
C THR A 261 16.30 -3.85 -0.85
N ARG A 262 17.58 -3.64 -0.56
CA ARG A 262 18.06 -2.76 0.49
C ARG A 262 18.79 -1.63 -0.20
N LEU A 263 18.31 -0.40 -0.01
CA LEU A 263 18.86 0.79 -0.67
C LEU A 263 20.07 1.39 0.06
N ASP A 264 20.24 1.09 1.36
CA ASP A 264 21.34 1.58 2.20
C ASP A 264 21.78 0.50 3.20
N ASN A 265 23.08 0.42 3.48
CA ASN A 265 23.68 -0.59 4.35
C ASN A 265 23.06 -0.57 5.76
N GLY A 266 22.74 -1.75 6.28
CA GLY A 266 22.15 -1.95 7.61
C GLY A 266 20.75 -1.35 7.77
N LYS A 267 20.07 -0.98 6.68
CA LYS A 267 18.68 -0.50 6.70
C LYS A 267 17.69 -1.60 6.35
N ARG A 268 16.40 -1.25 6.40
CA ARG A 268 15.30 -2.16 6.07
C ARG A 268 15.40 -2.70 4.65
N VAL A 269 14.80 -3.87 4.45
CA VAL A 269 14.54 -4.39 3.11
C VAL A 269 13.15 -3.92 2.70
N VAL A 270 12.97 -3.58 1.43
CA VAL A 270 11.65 -3.31 0.84
C VAL A 270 11.39 -4.29 -0.28
N ARG A 271 10.12 -4.63 -0.47
CA ARG A 271 9.65 -5.37 -1.63
C ARG A 271 9.23 -4.38 -2.71
N ILE A 272 9.61 -4.65 -3.95
CA ILE A 272 9.17 -3.93 -5.15
C ILE A 272 8.50 -4.94 -6.09
N ASP A 273 7.25 -4.66 -6.46
CA ASP A 273 6.60 -5.33 -7.59
C ASP A 273 6.60 -4.37 -8.80
N MET A 274 6.87 -4.90 -9.99
CA MET A 274 6.81 -4.17 -11.25
C MET A 274 6.16 -5.03 -12.32
N VAL A 275 5.25 -4.45 -13.11
CA VAL A 275 4.64 -5.19 -14.23
C VAL A 275 5.68 -5.41 -15.33
N GLY A 276 5.63 -6.58 -15.95
CA GLY A 276 6.59 -7.01 -16.96
C GLY A 276 7.80 -7.76 -16.39
N ARG A 277 8.68 -8.18 -17.30
CA ARG A 277 9.94 -8.86 -16.98
C ARG A 277 11.04 -7.82 -16.81
N VAL A 278 11.66 -7.85 -15.64
CA VAL A 278 12.77 -6.96 -15.27
C VAL A 278 14.04 -7.79 -15.19
N ASP A 279 15.17 -7.24 -15.64
CA ASP A 279 16.49 -7.86 -15.50
C ASP A 279 17.34 -7.16 -14.41
N GLU A 280 18.51 -7.71 -14.10
CA GLU A 280 19.38 -7.13 -13.07
C GLU A 280 19.87 -5.72 -13.40
N LYS A 281 20.00 -5.37 -14.69
CA LYS A 281 20.46 -4.04 -15.11
C LYS A 281 19.42 -3.00 -14.72
N ILE A 282 18.16 -3.25 -15.06
CA ILE A 282 17.03 -2.39 -14.69
C ILE A 282 16.89 -2.31 -13.17
N VAL A 283 17.06 -3.42 -12.44
CA VAL A 283 17.02 -3.38 -10.96
C VAL A 283 18.12 -2.48 -10.39
N LYS A 284 19.36 -2.57 -10.90
CA LYS A 284 20.46 -1.71 -10.46
C LYS A 284 20.19 -0.23 -10.76
N GLU A 285 19.66 0.09 -11.94
CA GLU A 285 19.24 1.45 -12.33
C GLU A 285 18.16 2.00 -11.37
N ILE A 286 17.12 1.22 -11.09
CA ILE A 286 16.05 1.60 -10.14
C ILE A 286 16.60 1.79 -8.74
N MET A 287 17.45 0.87 -8.27
CA MET A 287 18.09 0.99 -6.96
C MET A 287 18.92 2.27 -6.88
N ASP A 288 19.65 2.62 -7.92
CA ASP A 288 20.43 3.85 -7.96
C ASP A 288 19.53 5.07 -7.93
N HIS A 289 18.52 5.18 -8.80
CA HIS A 289 17.62 6.33 -8.79
C HIS A 289 16.84 6.46 -7.46
N LEU A 290 16.30 5.36 -6.92
CA LEU A 290 15.61 5.36 -5.63
C LEU A 290 16.54 5.77 -4.48
N SER A 291 17.79 5.31 -4.49
CA SER A 291 18.77 5.69 -3.46
C SER A 291 19.05 7.19 -3.48
N GLY A 292 18.98 7.85 -4.65
CA GLY A 292 19.14 9.29 -4.80
C GLY A 292 18.04 10.13 -4.13
N VAL A 293 16.85 9.56 -3.93
CA VAL A 293 15.71 10.22 -3.26
C VAL A 293 15.35 9.57 -1.94
N SER A 294 16.19 8.67 -1.40
CA SER A 294 15.89 7.91 -0.19
C SER A 294 16.59 8.46 1.04
N ILE A 295 15.91 8.37 2.19
CA ILE A 295 16.47 8.66 3.51
C ILE A 295 16.42 7.37 4.34
N LYS A 296 17.57 6.95 4.90
CA LYS A 296 17.69 5.72 5.71
C LYS A 296 17.10 4.48 5.01
N GLY A 297 17.34 4.37 3.70
CA GLY A 297 16.93 3.22 2.90
C GLY A 297 15.44 3.18 2.49
N TYR A 298 14.72 4.30 2.55
CA TYR A 298 13.33 4.39 2.06
C TYR A 298 13.08 5.70 1.27
N PRO A 299 12.34 5.68 0.15
CA PRO A 299 12.10 6.87 -0.67
C PRO A 299 11.41 7.98 0.10
N PHE A 300 12.04 9.15 0.16
CA PHE A 300 11.51 10.31 0.87
C PHE A 300 10.19 10.83 0.28
N PRO A 301 9.95 10.85 -1.05
CA PRO A 301 8.65 11.22 -1.61
C PRO A 301 7.49 10.39 -1.04
N LEU A 302 7.66 9.06 -0.90
CA LEU A 302 6.68 8.18 -0.26
C LEU A 302 6.55 8.47 1.24
N LEU A 303 7.66 8.71 1.94
CA LEU A 303 7.62 9.03 3.36
C LEU A 303 6.87 10.33 3.64
N LYS A 304 7.04 11.35 2.78
CA LYS A 304 6.31 12.62 2.86
C LYS A 304 4.81 12.38 2.66
N ALA A 305 4.43 11.74 1.54
CA ALA A 305 3.02 11.42 1.26
C ALA A 305 2.37 10.68 2.44
N HIS A 306 3.06 9.67 3.00
CA HIS A 306 2.59 8.91 4.16
C HIS A 306 2.36 9.75 5.41
N ILE A 307 3.25 10.71 5.70
CA ILE A 307 3.15 11.56 6.88
C ILE A 307 1.98 12.53 6.74
N ASP A 308 1.81 13.12 5.55
CA ASP A 308 0.87 14.21 5.32
C ASP A 308 -0.58 13.71 5.30
N VAL A 309 -0.85 12.53 4.73
CA VAL A 309 -2.19 11.92 4.70
C VAL A 309 -2.61 11.28 6.03
N ARG A 310 -1.69 11.17 7.00
CA ARG A 310 -1.97 10.47 8.26
C ARG A 310 -2.84 11.33 9.18
N PHE A 311 -4.06 10.86 9.45
CA PHE A 311 -4.93 11.45 10.46
C PHE A 311 -4.36 11.29 11.88
N SER A 312 -3.84 12.38 12.46
CA SER A 312 -3.34 12.43 13.84
C SER A 312 -4.47 12.33 14.86
N ARG A 313 -4.14 12.17 16.15
CA ARG A 313 -5.16 12.19 17.22
C ARG A 313 -5.94 13.51 17.21
N MET A 314 -5.25 14.61 16.98
CA MET A 314 -5.85 15.95 16.94
C MET A 314 -6.79 16.11 15.74
N ASP A 315 -6.43 15.60 14.58
CA ASP A 315 -7.28 15.68 13.38
C ASP A 315 -8.57 14.90 13.57
N ARG A 316 -8.46 13.69 14.13
CA ARG A 316 -9.62 12.85 14.49
C ARG A 316 -10.55 13.57 15.47
N GLU A 317 -9.99 14.15 16.53
CA GLU A 317 -10.77 14.93 17.50
C GLU A 317 -11.48 16.12 16.84
N LYS A 318 -10.81 16.85 15.94
CA LYS A 318 -11.41 17.97 15.19
C LYS A 318 -12.54 17.50 14.27
N ILE A 319 -12.32 16.43 13.49
CA ILE A 319 -13.35 15.87 12.59
C ILE A 319 -14.60 15.49 13.39
N ILE A 320 -14.42 14.77 14.52
CA ILE A 320 -15.55 14.35 15.35
C ILE A 320 -16.29 15.55 15.96
N LYS A 321 -15.57 16.57 16.45
CA LYS A 321 -16.17 17.81 16.97
C LYS A 321 -16.98 18.55 15.90
N LEU A 322 -16.43 18.69 14.69
CA LEU A 322 -17.11 19.36 13.57
C LEU A 322 -18.37 18.61 13.15
N MET A 323 -18.29 17.29 13.02
CA MET A 323 -19.44 16.44 12.68
C MET A 323 -20.52 16.49 13.77
N GLY A 324 -20.12 16.42 15.04
CA GLY A 324 -21.04 16.55 16.17
C GLY A 324 -21.74 17.91 16.23
N SER A 325 -21.01 18.99 15.96
CA SER A 325 -21.56 20.34 15.96
C SER A 325 -22.56 20.56 14.83
N LYS A 326 -22.29 20.04 13.63
CA LYS A 326 -23.24 20.09 12.50
C LYS A 326 -24.54 19.34 12.82
N LEU A 327 -24.44 18.14 13.39
CA LEU A 327 -25.63 17.36 13.78
C LEU A 327 -26.51 18.10 14.80
N HIS A 328 -25.90 18.73 15.81
CA HIS A 328 -26.65 19.49 16.80
C HIS A 328 -27.28 20.78 16.24
N LYS A 329 -26.62 21.40 15.25
CA LYS A 329 -27.14 22.60 14.57
C LYS A 329 -28.33 22.28 13.66
N ASP A 330 -28.26 21.16 12.93
CA ASP A 330 -29.22 20.84 11.88
C ASP A 330 -30.39 19.95 12.38
N ILE A 331 -30.21 19.23 13.51
CA ILE A 331 -31.21 18.32 14.09
C ILE A 331 -31.50 18.72 15.55
N GLU A 332 -32.55 19.51 15.75
CA GLU A 332 -32.91 20.11 17.06
C GLU A 332 -33.19 19.08 18.17
N TRP A 333 -33.74 17.92 17.81
CA TRP A 333 -34.06 16.86 18.78
C TRP A 333 -32.87 15.94 19.09
N TRP A 334 -31.71 16.13 18.42
CA TRP A 334 -30.55 15.27 18.65
C TRP A 334 -29.91 15.57 20.01
N PRO A 335 -29.79 14.58 20.91
CA PRO A 335 -29.25 14.81 22.25
C PRO A 335 -27.80 15.29 22.18
N SER A 336 -27.45 16.27 23.01
CA SER A 336 -26.07 16.75 23.17
C SER A 336 -25.20 15.64 23.79
N GLN A 337 -24.64 14.77 22.94
CA GLN A 337 -23.78 13.65 23.38
C GLN A 337 -22.31 14.03 23.50
N PHE A 338 -21.98 15.32 23.37
CA PHE A 338 -20.64 15.85 23.51
C PHE A 338 -20.58 16.80 24.71
N TYR A 339 -20.72 16.23 25.90
CA TYR A 339 -20.16 16.78 27.13
C TYR A 339 -19.18 15.76 27.72
#